data_AF-A0A656GBP5-F1
#
_entry.id   AF-A0A656GBP5-F1
#
_cell.length_a   1.000
_cell.length_b   1.000
_cell.length_c   1.000
_cell.angle_alpha   90.00
_cell.angle_beta   90.00
_cell.angle_gamma   90.00
#
_symmetry.space_group_name_H-M   'P 1'
#
loop_
_entity.id
_entity.type
_entity.pdbx_description
1 polymer ?
#
loop_
_entity_poly.entity_id
_entity_poly.type
_entity_poly.pdbx_seq_one_letter_code
_entity_poly.pdbx_strand_id
1 'polypeptide(L)'
;MTEELQRGSIPLACYQEQQLPEYQENPLIRALPPIPDLQMVVSQLQQLPSFEPQEALLDGRIRAHAIARLLNGFFQPLSHHLELEGKISLMIRQGYIGRNPASGAWYAHLQNGYRRIEEEDLDAVVYQSISSTANSLSLFGCSGCGKTRTLERILGMYPQALHHLDYNITQLVYLK
;
A
#
# COMPACT_ATOMS: atom_id res chain seq x y z
N MET A 1 9.55 -10.38 18.04
CA MET A 1 8.45 -11.36 18.17
C MET A 1 7.65 -11.26 16.89
N THR A 2 7.81 -12.26 16.04
CA THR A 2 7.21 -12.38 14.70
C THR A 2 5.73 -12.67 14.83
N GLU A 3 4.87 -11.75 14.38
CA GLU A 3 3.45 -12.03 14.20
C GLU A 3 3.30 -12.95 12.98
N GLU A 4 2.94 -14.20 13.27
CA GLU A 4 2.46 -15.15 12.28
C GLU A 4 1.20 -14.60 11.62
N LEU A 5 1.29 -14.35 10.31
CA LEU A 5 0.17 -13.99 9.46
C LEU A 5 -0.84 -15.16 9.44
N GLN A 6 -1.84 -15.14 10.32
CA GLN A 6 -2.97 -16.08 10.26
C GLN A 6 -3.69 -15.90 8.91
N ARG A 7 -3.53 -16.88 8.02
CA ARG A 7 -4.26 -16.91 6.74
C ARG A 7 -5.76 -16.99 7.03
N GLY A 8 -6.45 -15.84 6.91
CA GLY A 8 -7.91 -15.75 6.90
C GLY A 8 -8.52 -14.71 7.84
N SER A 9 -7.77 -14.16 8.81
CA SER A 9 -8.28 -13.09 9.67
C SER A 9 -7.84 -11.72 9.16
N ILE A 10 -8.78 -10.77 9.10
CA ILE A 10 -8.46 -9.36 8.86
C ILE A 10 -7.91 -8.81 10.19
N PRO A 11 -6.67 -8.30 10.22
CA PRO A 11 -6.07 -7.79 11.45
C PRO A 11 -6.84 -6.57 11.97
N LEU A 12 -6.82 -6.38 13.29
CA LEU A 12 -7.41 -5.22 13.93
C LEU A 12 -6.59 -3.97 13.66
N ALA A 13 -7.26 -2.84 13.50
CA ALA A 13 -6.61 -1.54 13.32
C ALA A 13 -5.89 -1.11 14.62
N CYS A 14 -4.62 -0.71 14.48
CA CYS A 14 -3.81 -0.13 15.56
C CYS A 14 -3.51 1.33 15.24
N TYR A 15 -4.00 2.26 16.05
CA TYR A 15 -3.90 3.69 15.76
C TYR A 15 -2.60 4.30 16.28
N GLN A 16 -1.84 4.90 15.38
CA GLN A 16 -0.58 5.55 15.66
C GLN A 16 -0.72 7.08 15.65
N GLU A 17 0.25 7.78 16.23
CA GLU A 17 0.35 9.22 16.14
C GLU A 17 0.83 9.65 14.76
N GLN A 18 0.27 10.76 14.27
CA GLN A 18 0.56 11.34 12.96
C GLN A 18 1.00 12.79 13.14
N GLN A 19 1.89 13.23 12.25
CA GLN A 19 2.47 14.57 12.30
C GLN A 19 1.55 15.65 11.71
N LEU A 20 0.65 15.25 10.81
CA LEU A 20 -0.29 16.16 10.14
C LEU A 20 -1.66 16.11 10.84
N PRO A 21 -2.30 17.26 11.14
CA PRO A 21 -3.61 17.30 11.78
C PRO A 21 -4.67 16.47 11.06
N GLU A 22 -4.77 16.60 9.73
CA GLU A 22 -5.73 15.88 8.90
C GLU A 22 -5.50 14.36 8.90
N TYR A 23 -4.27 13.90 9.19
CA TYR A 23 -3.96 12.49 9.34
C TYR A 23 -4.26 12.02 10.76
N GLN A 24 -3.97 12.86 11.76
CA GLN A 24 -4.22 12.59 13.17
C GLN A 24 -5.73 12.55 13.51
N GLU A 25 -6.55 13.27 12.75
CA GLU A 25 -8.01 13.26 12.92
C GLU A 25 -8.69 12.12 12.15
N ASN A 26 -7.95 11.34 11.36
CA ASN A 26 -8.51 10.29 10.50
C ASN A 26 -8.09 8.87 10.94
N PRO A 27 -9.02 8.08 11.51
CA PRO A 27 -8.75 6.72 11.96
C PRO A 27 -8.17 5.80 10.87
N LEU A 28 -8.60 5.97 9.61
CA LEU A 28 -8.14 5.15 8.48
C LEU A 28 -6.69 5.44 8.12
N ILE A 29 -6.19 6.66 8.39
CA ILE A 29 -4.79 7.02 8.15
C ILE A 29 -3.93 6.63 9.34
N ARG A 30 -4.43 6.85 10.56
CA ARG A 30 -3.73 6.46 11.80
C ARG A 30 -3.47 4.97 11.92
N ALA A 31 -4.28 4.14 11.29
CA ALA A 31 -4.13 2.69 11.29
C ALA A 31 -3.09 2.18 10.27
N LEU A 32 -2.61 3.04 9.37
CA LEU A 32 -1.55 2.68 8.42
C LEU A 32 -0.18 2.66 9.10
N PRO A 33 0.80 1.92 8.53
CA PRO A 33 2.20 2.04 8.95
C PRO A 33 2.67 3.50 8.96
N PRO A 34 3.64 3.84 9.83
CA PRO A 34 4.21 5.19 9.85
C PRO A 34 4.86 5.50 8.50
N ILE A 35 4.93 6.77 8.14
CA ILE A 35 5.61 7.19 6.90
C ILE A 35 7.11 6.88 7.07
N PRO A 36 7.68 5.93 6.32
CA PRO A 36 9.07 5.55 6.48
C PRO A 36 10.00 6.66 5.97
N ASP A 37 11.18 6.77 6.57
CA ASP A 37 12.28 7.53 5.96
C ASP A 37 12.89 6.76 4.79
N LEU A 38 13.76 7.42 4.01
CA LEU A 38 14.39 6.81 2.85
C LEU A 38 15.21 5.55 3.18
N GLN A 39 15.87 5.50 4.34
CA GLN A 39 16.67 4.34 4.74
C GLN A 39 15.77 3.15 5.07
N MET A 40 14.64 3.41 5.72
CA MET A 40 13.63 2.41 6.03
C MET A 40 12.94 1.89 4.77
N VAL A 41 12.65 2.74 3.78
CA VAL A 41 12.12 2.29 2.48
C VAL A 41 13.14 1.38 1.78
N VAL A 42 14.43 1.77 1.76
CA VAL A 42 15.48 0.94 1.16
C VAL A 42 15.55 -0.42 1.87
N SER A 43 15.57 -0.45 3.20
CA SER A 43 15.67 -1.71 3.94
C SER A 43 14.45 -2.63 3.76
N GLN A 44 13.24 -2.07 3.68
CA GLN A 44 12.01 -2.83 3.45
C GLN A 44 11.89 -3.37 2.03
N LEU A 45 12.34 -2.61 1.03
CA LEU A 45 12.29 -3.05 -0.37
C LEU A 45 13.43 -4.02 -0.71
N GLN A 46 14.61 -3.84 -0.13
CA GLN A 46 15.80 -4.61 -0.46
C GLN A 46 15.64 -6.09 -0.14
N GLN A 47 16.13 -6.91 -1.06
CA GLN A 47 16.26 -8.34 -0.82
C GLN A 47 17.58 -8.80 -1.41
N LEU A 48 18.43 -9.30 -0.54
CA LEU A 48 19.71 -9.87 -0.91
C LEU A 48 19.53 -11.37 -1.12
N PRO A 49 20.10 -11.95 -2.19
CA PRO A 49 20.03 -13.37 -2.40
C PRO A 49 20.83 -14.10 -1.32
N SER A 50 20.30 -15.22 -0.85
CA SER A 50 21.05 -16.15 0.00
C SER A 50 21.84 -17.12 -0.89
N PHE A 51 23.12 -17.29 -0.58
CA PHE A 51 24.00 -18.26 -1.22
C PHE A 51 25.14 -18.65 -0.29
N GLU A 52 25.66 -19.85 -0.46
CA GLU A 52 26.89 -20.28 0.21
C GLU A 52 28.11 -19.98 -0.67
N PRO A 53 29.21 -19.43 -0.14
CA PRO A 53 30.42 -19.18 -0.94
C PRO A 53 30.99 -20.43 -1.64
N GLN A 54 30.76 -21.61 -1.06
CA GLN A 54 31.17 -22.90 -1.63
C GLN A 54 30.46 -23.20 -2.97
N GLU A 55 29.33 -22.55 -3.24
CA GLU A 55 28.61 -22.71 -4.52
C GLU A 55 29.44 -22.27 -5.72
N ALA A 56 30.43 -21.39 -5.52
CA ALA A 56 31.36 -20.99 -6.56
C ALA A 56 32.21 -22.18 -7.07
N LEU A 57 32.42 -23.18 -6.22
CA LEU A 57 33.22 -24.38 -6.49
C LEU A 57 32.41 -25.53 -7.08
N LEU A 58 31.09 -25.37 -7.23
CA LEU A 58 30.23 -26.41 -7.82
C LEU A 58 30.61 -26.69 -9.28
N ASP A 59 30.29 -27.90 -9.73
CA ASP A 59 30.36 -28.27 -11.14
C ASP A 59 29.60 -27.25 -12.01
N GLY A 60 30.09 -27.02 -13.23
CA GLY A 60 29.57 -25.99 -14.12
C GLY A 60 28.05 -26.06 -14.34
N ARG A 61 27.47 -27.27 -14.41
CA ARG A 61 26.03 -27.43 -14.59
C ARG A 61 25.26 -27.04 -13.33
N ILE A 62 25.69 -27.52 -12.17
CA ILE A 62 25.02 -27.22 -10.90
C ILE A 62 25.18 -25.73 -10.54
N ARG A 63 26.35 -25.15 -10.80
CA ARG A 63 26.60 -23.72 -10.59
C ARG A 63 25.67 -22.84 -11.42
N ALA A 64 25.30 -23.24 -12.64
CA ALA A 64 24.31 -22.52 -13.43
C ALA A 64 22.92 -22.48 -12.75
N HIS A 65 22.49 -23.58 -12.15
CA HIS A 65 21.26 -23.62 -11.34
C HIS A 65 21.37 -22.77 -10.07
N ALA A 66 22.53 -22.78 -9.41
CA ALA A 66 22.79 -21.93 -8.24
C ALA A 66 22.66 -20.43 -8.59
N ILE A 67 23.24 -20.00 -9.72
CA ILE A 67 23.13 -18.62 -10.22
C ILE A 67 21.67 -18.27 -10.57
N ALA A 68 20.97 -19.15 -11.28
CA ALA A 68 19.58 -18.92 -11.67
C ALA A 68 18.66 -18.72 -10.45
N ARG A 69 18.92 -19.43 -9.35
CA ARG A 69 18.22 -19.27 -8.07
C ARG A 69 18.36 -17.85 -7.49
N LEU A 70 19.52 -17.21 -7.64
CA LEU A 70 19.78 -15.87 -7.08
C LEU A 70 18.85 -14.81 -7.67
N LEU A 71 18.47 -14.95 -8.94
CA LEU A 71 17.61 -14.00 -9.64
C LEU A 71 16.22 -13.87 -9.00
N ASN A 72 15.72 -14.93 -8.38
CA ASN A 72 14.42 -14.92 -7.71
C ASN A 72 14.45 -14.20 -6.35
N GLY A 73 15.63 -14.17 -5.72
CA GLY A 73 15.86 -13.67 -4.37
C GLY A 73 16.51 -12.30 -4.30
N PHE A 74 16.64 -11.58 -5.41
CA PHE A 74 17.32 -10.30 -5.47
C PHE A 74 16.36 -9.14 -5.79
N PHE A 75 16.48 -8.06 -5.03
CA PHE A 75 15.85 -6.77 -5.33
C PHE A 75 16.72 -5.65 -4.77
N GLN A 76 17.27 -4.82 -5.65
CA GLN A 76 18.02 -3.63 -5.27
C GLN A 76 17.14 -2.39 -5.47
N PRO A 77 16.77 -1.67 -4.40
CA PRO A 77 16.07 -0.41 -4.52
C PRO A 77 16.93 0.61 -5.27
N LEU A 78 16.28 1.38 -6.14
CA LEU A 78 16.84 2.44 -6.97
C LEU A 78 15.96 3.68 -6.79
N SER A 79 16.45 4.85 -7.18
CA SER A 79 15.75 6.13 -6.95
C SER A 79 14.30 6.12 -7.45
N HIS A 80 14.04 5.56 -8.64
CA HIS A 80 12.69 5.47 -9.19
C HIS A 80 11.76 4.53 -8.41
N HIS A 81 12.29 3.54 -7.68
CA HIS A 81 11.50 2.72 -6.78
C HIS A 81 11.05 3.53 -5.56
N LEU A 82 11.94 4.37 -5.01
CA LEU A 82 11.64 5.25 -3.88
C LEU A 82 10.64 6.34 -4.28
N GLU A 83 10.78 6.92 -5.47
CA GLU A 83 9.79 7.88 -6.00
C GLU A 83 8.41 7.25 -6.18
N LEU A 84 8.35 6.00 -6.66
CA LEU A 84 7.10 5.28 -6.80
C LEU A 84 6.47 4.98 -5.44
N GLU A 85 7.26 4.57 -4.45
CA GLU A 85 6.79 4.36 -3.07
C GLU A 85 6.15 5.63 -2.51
N GLY A 86 6.82 6.77 -2.62
CA GLY A 86 6.30 8.04 -2.12
C GLY A 86 4.98 8.44 -2.81
N LYS A 87 4.85 8.21 -4.11
CA LYS A 87 3.60 8.44 -4.86
C LYS A 87 2.47 7.54 -4.38
N ILE A 88 2.73 6.24 -4.18
CA ILE A 88 1.74 5.29 -3.67
C ILE A 88 1.33 5.62 -2.23
N SER A 89 2.30 5.95 -1.38
CA SER A 89 2.10 6.39 0.01
C SER A 89 1.18 7.62 0.09
N LEU A 90 1.39 8.61 -0.78
CA LEU A 90 0.53 9.79 -0.91
C LEU A 90 -0.86 9.41 -1.41
N MET A 91 -0.98 8.60 -2.48
CA MET A 91 -2.28 8.22 -3.02
C MET A 91 -3.17 7.51 -2.01
N ILE A 92 -2.60 6.56 -1.23
CA ILE A 92 -3.34 5.84 -0.19
C ILE A 92 -3.87 6.82 0.87
N ARG A 93 -2.98 7.64 1.46
CA ARG A 93 -3.36 8.54 2.57
C ARG A 93 -4.29 9.67 2.13
N GLN A 94 -4.00 10.31 0.99
CA GLN A 94 -4.84 11.37 0.43
C GLN A 94 -6.22 10.83 0.04
N GLY A 95 -6.28 9.60 -0.47
CA GLY A 95 -7.55 8.92 -0.74
C GLY A 95 -8.45 8.79 0.49
N TYR A 96 -7.89 8.66 1.70
CA TYR A 96 -8.68 8.51 2.92
C TYR A 96 -9.17 9.83 3.53
N ILE A 97 -8.61 10.98 3.17
CA ILE A 97 -9.00 12.29 3.76
C ILE A 97 -10.51 12.53 3.60
N GLY A 98 -11.04 12.37 2.39
CA GLY A 98 -12.48 12.54 2.09
C GLY A 98 -13.38 11.40 2.58
N ARG A 99 -12.81 10.42 3.29
CA ARG A 99 -13.48 9.20 3.75
C ARG A 99 -13.37 9.02 5.27
N ASN A 100 -13.05 10.09 6.00
CA ASN A 100 -12.87 10.02 7.43
C ASN A 100 -14.19 9.59 8.14
N PRO A 101 -14.20 8.44 8.85
CA PRO A 101 -15.38 7.97 9.57
C PRO A 101 -15.68 8.80 10.83
N ALA A 102 -14.71 9.56 11.34
CA ALA A 102 -14.87 10.41 12.53
C ALA A 102 -15.52 11.77 12.23
N SER A 103 -15.47 12.27 10.99
CA SER A 103 -15.91 13.64 10.65
C SER A 103 -17.22 13.73 9.87
N GLY A 104 -18.00 12.66 9.78
CA GLY A 104 -19.24 12.60 8.97
C GLY A 104 -19.02 12.62 7.46
N ALA A 105 -17.80 12.92 6.99
CA ALA A 105 -17.40 12.94 5.58
C ALA A 105 -17.70 11.60 4.88
N TRP A 106 -17.47 10.48 5.58
CA TRP A 106 -17.83 9.14 5.10
C TRP A 106 -19.32 9.01 4.75
N TYR A 107 -20.21 9.39 5.67
CA TYR A 107 -21.65 9.31 5.45
C TYR A 107 -22.10 10.23 4.32
N ALA A 108 -21.58 11.45 4.29
CA ALA A 108 -21.90 12.40 3.24
C ALA A 108 -21.45 11.88 1.85
N HIS A 109 -20.30 11.19 1.77
CA HIS A 109 -19.81 10.58 0.54
C HIS A 109 -20.70 9.42 0.10
N LEU A 110 -21.15 8.58 1.04
CA LEU A 110 -22.09 7.49 0.75
C LEU A 110 -23.44 8.01 0.26
N GLN A 111 -23.99 9.05 0.89
CA GLN A 111 -25.27 9.65 0.51
C GLN A 111 -25.20 10.31 -0.88
N ASN A 112 -24.10 11.01 -1.18
CA ASN A 112 -23.84 11.53 -2.53
C ASN A 112 -23.80 10.38 -3.56
N GLY A 113 -23.12 9.27 -3.26
CA GLY A 113 -23.08 8.10 -4.13
C GLY A 113 -24.45 7.46 -4.36
N TYR A 114 -25.25 7.31 -3.31
CA TYR A 114 -26.61 6.77 -3.38
C TYR A 114 -27.51 7.63 -4.29
N ARG A 115 -27.50 8.96 -4.10
CA ARG A 115 -28.33 9.86 -4.91
C ARG A 115 -27.99 9.79 -6.40
N ARG A 116 -26.71 9.71 -6.75
CA ARG A 116 -26.28 9.59 -8.16
C ARG A 116 -26.82 8.32 -8.84
N ILE A 117 -26.98 7.24 -8.07
CA ILE A 117 -27.55 5.99 -8.57
C ILE A 117 -29.07 6.12 -8.71
N GLU A 118 -29.74 6.70 -7.70
CA GLU A 118 -31.19 6.88 -7.68
C GLU A 118 -31.69 7.83 -8.78
N GLU A 119 -30.95 8.91 -9.04
CA GLU A 119 -31.31 9.95 -10.02
C GLU A 119 -30.74 9.68 -11.42
N GLU A 120 -29.92 8.63 -11.58
CA GLU A 120 -29.16 8.32 -12.80
C GLU A 120 -28.30 9.50 -13.32
N ASP A 121 -27.91 10.39 -12.41
CA ASP A 121 -27.14 11.60 -12.68
C ASP A 121 -25.84 11.60 -11.88
N LEU A 122 -24.70 11.59 -12.59
CA LEU A 122 -23.38 11.60 -11.98
C LEU A 122 -23.06 12.94 -11.29
N ASP A 123 -23.74 14.01 -11.69
CA ASP A 123 -23.58 15.36 -11.15
C ASP A 123 -24.50 15.62 -9.95
N ALA A 124 -25.37 14.66 -9.59
CA ALA A 124 -26.20 14.75 -8.40
C ALA A 124 -25.33 14.84 -7.13
N VAL A 125 -25.64 15.83 -6.28
CA VAL A 125 -24.95 16.08 -5.01
C VAL A 125 -25.95 16.41 -3.90
N VAL A 126 -25.84 15.73 -2.76
CA VAL A 126 -26.56 16.03 -1.52
C VAL A 126 -25.78 17.03 -0.66
N TYR A 127 -24.46 16.82 -0.56
CA TYR A 127 -23.55 17.58 0.27
C TYR A 127 -22.41 18.15 -0.57
N GLN A 128 -22.37 19.49 -0.73
CA GLN A 128 -21.37 20.21 -1.54
C GLN A 128 -19.97 20.25 -0.89
N SER A 129 -19.85 19.88 0.38
CA SER A 129 -18.62 20.00 1.16
C SER A 129 -17.58 18.90 0.96
N ILE A 130 -17.81 17.95 0.03
CA ILE A 130 -16.91 16.82 -0.20
C ILE A 130 -16.20 16.99 -1.53
N SER A 131 -14.92 17.35 -1.48
CA SER A 131 -14.05 17.29 -2.66
C SER A 131 -13.69 15.84 -2.99
N SER A 132 -13.63 15.51 -4.28
CA SER A 132 -13.13 14.21 -4.72
C SER A 132 -11.65 14.09 -4.36
N THR A 133 -11.29 13.02 -3.63
CA THR A 133 -9.89 12.65 -3.35
C THR A 133 -9.38 11.56 -4.31
N ALA A 134 -10.10 11.33 -5.41
CA ALA A 134 -9.74 10.32 -6.39
C ALA A 134 -8.46 10.74 -7.14
N ASN A 135 -7.37 10.00 -6.89
CA ASN A 135 -6.09 10.16 -7.58
C ASN A 135 -5.80 8.90 -8.42
N SER A 136 -5.11 9.09 -9.55
CA SER A 136 -4.65 8.00 -10.41
C SER A 136 -3.15 8.12 -10.70
N LEU A 137 -2.51 6.98 -10.96
CA LEU A 137 -1.09 6.89 -11.31
C LEU A 137 -0.92 5.87 -12.42
N SER A 138 -0.14 6.24 -13.43
CA SER A 138 0.22 5.36 -14.54
C SER A 138 1.72 5.03 -14.49
N LEU A 139 2.06 3.74 -14.51
CA LEU A 139 3.43 3.24 -14.52
C LEU A 139 3.77 2.65 -15.89
N PHE A 140 4.64 3.32 -16.65
CA PHE A 140 5.03 2.93 -18.00
C PHE A 140 6.43 2.30 -18.05
N GLY A 141 6.70 1.50 -19.08
CA GLY A 141 8.00 0.88 -19.34
C GLY A 141 7.89 -0.43 -20.12
N CYS A 142 9.02 -0.92 -20.64
CA CYS A 142 9.08 -2.17 -21.42
C CYS A 142 8.56 -3.39 -20.64
N SER A 143 8.13 -4.43 -21.33
CA SER A 143 7.79 -5.70 -20.67
C SER A 143 9.00 -6.27 -19.95
N GLY A 144 8.81 -6.85 -18.76
CA GLY A 144 9.89 -7.43 -17.96
C GLY A 144 10.77 -6.44 -17.19
N CYS A 145 10.56 -5.12 -17.27
CA CYS A 145 11.39 -4.13 -16.56
C CYS A 145 11.11 -4.00 -15.05
N GLY A 146 10.26 -4.86 -14.49
CA GLY A 146 10.01 -4.90 -13.04
C GLY A 146 8.80 -4.11 -12.52
N LYS A 147 8.01 -3.43 -13.37
CA LYS A 147 6.84 -2.61 -12.95
C LYS A 147 5.93 -3.29 -11.91
N THR A 148 5.35 -4.43 -12.28
CA THR A 148 4.42 -5.17 -11.42
C THR A 148 5.09 -5.64 -10.13
N ARG A 149 6.34 -6.12 -10.23
CA ARG A 149 7.10 -6.60 -9.07
C ARG A 149 7.43 -5.48 -8.10
N THR A 150 7.80 -4.30 -8.59
CA THR A 150 8.04 -3.13 -7.75
C THR A 150 6.74 -2.68 -7.06
N LEU A 151 5.62 -2.61 -7.79
CA LEU A 151 4.34 -2.24 -7.22
C LEU A 151 3.89 -3.22 -6.12
N GLU A 152 4.00 -4.53 -6.37
CA GLU A 152 3.66 -5.57 -5.38
C GLU A 152 4.50 -5.46 -4.11
N ARG A 153 5.81 -5.17 -4.23
CA ARG A 153 6.69 -5.00 -3.06
C ARG A 153 6.32 -3.77 -2.25
N ILE A 154 6.02 -2.65 -2.92
CA ILE A 154 5.58 -1.42 -2.25
C ILE A 154 4.25 -1.64 -1.55
N LEU A 155 3.26 -2.26 -2.23
CA LEU A 155 1.97 -2.57 -1.60
C LEU A 155 2.12 -3.55 -0.43
N GLY A 156 3.06 -4.48 -0.51
CA GLY A 156 3.41 -5.40 0.59
C GLY A 156 3.97 -4.72 1.84
N MET A 157 4.32 -3.43 1.79
CA MET A 157 4.65 -2.63 2.98
C MET A 157 3.40 -2.23 3.79
N TYR A 158 2.20 -2.45 3.24
CA TYR A 158 0.92 -2.11 3.85
C TYR A 158 0.12 -3.37 4.19
N PRO A 159 -0.68 -3.36 5.28
CA PRO A 159 -1.68 -4.38 5.47
C PRO A 159 -2.72 -4.29 4.35
N GLN A 160 -3.10 -5.42 3.75
CA GLN A 160 -4.08 -5.40 2.65
C GLN A 160 -5.46 -4.92 3.12
N ALA A 161 -5.85 -5.32 4.34
CA ALA A 161 -7.07 -4.90 4.99
C ALA A 161 -6.87 -4.76 6.50
N LEU A 162 -7.66 -3.88 7.13
CA LEU A 162 -7.69 -3.64 8.57
C LEU A 162 -9.15 -3.55 9.04
N HIS A 163 -9.45 -4.09 10.22
CA HIS A 163 -10.78 -3.97 10.82
C HIS A 163 -10.77 -2.99 12.00
N HIS A 164 -11.62 -1.97 11.91
CA HIS A 164 -11.79 -0.92 12.91
C HIS A 164 -12.99 -1.23 13.79
N LEU A 165 -12.76 -1.82 14.96
CA LEU A 165 -13.83 -2.23 15.88
C LEU A 165 -14.74 -1.06 16.29
N ASP A 166 -14.16 0.08 16.67
CA ASP A 166 -14.91 1.25 17.16
C ASP A 166 -15.83 1.86 16.11
N TYR A 167 -15.50 1.66 14.82
CA TYR A 167 -16.26 2.19 13.69
C TYR A 167 -17.07 1.11 12.97
N ASN A 168 -16.86 -0.16 13.29
CA ASN A 168 -17.36 -1.32 12.56
C ASN A 168 -17.11 -1.24 11.04
N ILE A 169 -15.88 -0.86 10.65
CA ILE A 169 -15.47 -0.68 9.25
C ILE A 169 -14.30 -1.61 8.94
N THR A 170 -14.35 -2.25 7.78
CA THR A 170 -13.19 -2.91 7.18
C THR A 170 -12.55 -1.97 6.16
N GLN A 171 -11.37 -1.46 6.49
CA GLN A 171 -10.53 -0.68 5.60
C GLN A 171 -9.83 -1.62 4.63
N LEU A 172 -10.10 -1.45 3.33
CA LEU A 172 -9.32 -2.08 2.26
C LEU A 172 -8.25 -1.09 1.80
N VAL A 173 -6.97 -1.41 2.01
CA VAL A 173 -5.85 -0.53 1.66
C VAL A 173 -5.49 -0.67 0.18
N TYR A 174 -5.46 -1.90 -0.31
CA TYR A 174 -5.28 -2.17 -1.73
C TYR A 174 -5.98 -3.46 -2.16
N LEU A 175 -6.36 -3.51 -3.44
CA LEU A 175 -6.84 -4.69 -4.14
C LEU A 175 -5.92 -4.94 -5.34
N LYS A 176 -5.77 -6.21 -5.71
CA LYS A 176 -5.00 -6.65 -6.88
C LYS A 176 -5.93 -7.26 -7.90
#